data_AF-X1KCL1-F1
#
_entry.id   AF-X1KCL1-F1
#
_cell.length_a   1.000
_cell.length_b   1.000
_cell.length_c   1.000
_cell.angle_alpha   90.00
_cell.angle_beta   90.00
_cell.angle_gamma   90.00
#
_symmetry.space_group_name_H-M   'P 1'
#
loop_
_entity.id
_entity.type
_entity.pdbx_description
1 polymer ?
#
loop_
_entity_poly.entity_id
_entity_poly.type
_entity_poly.pdbx_seq_one_letter_code
_entity_poly.pdbx_strand_id
1 'polypeptide(L)'
;NVSYLEDLRVIASNDNMVAINNALSVDLSGQITSESIGGQLRSTPGGQIPFVFGSLLSKGGRSITVLPSTALGGKASRIVPRFPEGTVVTIPRGCADYVVTEFGIARLWAKTVRQRAQELISVAHPDFRSELRKAAQEMLYP
;
A
#
# COMPACT_ATOMS: atom_id res chain seq x y z
N ASN A 1 26.83 1.89 -8.43
CA ASN A 1 26.02 1.58 -9.62
C ASN A 1 24.60 1.27 -9.15
N VAL A 2 23.57 1.89 -9.72
CA VAL A 2 22.16 1.67 -9.34
C VAL A 2 21.76 0.20 -9.46
N SER A 3 22.26 -0.51 -10.48
CA SER A 3 21.97 -1.93 -10.67
C SER A 3 22.44 -2.83 -9.52
N TYR A 4 23.46 -2.42 -8.77
CA TYR A 4 23.91 -3.13 -7.57
C TYR A 4 23.02 -2.81 -6.36
N LEU A 5 22.61 -1.54 -6.22
CA LEU A 5 21.77 -1.09 -5.11
C LEU A 5 20.33 -1.63 -5.21
N GLU A 6 19.83 -1.80 -6.44
CA GLU A 6 18.48 -2.29 -6.74
C GLU A 6 18.44 -3.80 -7.06
N ASP A 7 19.55 -4.52 -6.87
CA ASP A 7 19.54 -5.98 -6.96
C ASP A 7 18.84 -6.57 -5.73
N LEU A 8 17.74 -7.28 -5.95
CA LEU A 8 16.96 -7.94 -4.89
C LEU A 8 17.82 -8.80 -3.97
N ARG A 9 18.83 -9.49 -4.51
CA ARG A 9 19.72 -10.38 -3.77
C ARG A 9 20.65 -9.61 -2.85
N VAL A 10 21.08 -8.42 -3.28
CA VAL A 10 21.92 -7.52 -2.48
C VAL A 10 21.09 -6.89 -1.37
N ILE A 11 19.84 -6.49 -1.64
CA ILE A 11 18.95 -5.95 -0.61
C ILE A 11 18.62 -7.05 0.42
N ALA A 12 18.23 -8.24 -0.04
CA ALA A 12 17.81 -9.37 0.80
C ALA A 12 18.94 -9.99 1.64
N SER A 13 20.21 -9.78 1.28
CA SER A 13 21.34 -10.29 2.06
C SER A 13 21.55 -9.56 3.39
N ASN A 14 20.88 -8.42 3.59
CA ASN A 14 20.91 -7.67 4.84
C ASN A 14 19.79 -8.19 5.75
N ASP A 15 20.12 -8.74 6.91
CA ASP A 15 19.13 -9.10 7.93
C ASP A 15 18.40 -7.85 8.45
N ASN A 16 17.10 -7.99 8.72
CA ASN A 16 16.20 -6.93 9.21
C ASN A 16 16.10 -5.70 8.29
N MET A 17 16.22 -5.89 6.97
CA MET A 17 16.06 -4.80 6.00
C MET A 17 14.66 -4.18 6.09
N VAL A 18 14.58 -2.87 6.30
CA VAL A 18 13.31 -2.12 6.36
C VAL A 18 13.24 -1.19 5.16
N ALA A 19 12.27 -1.42 4.28
CA ALA A 19 12.00 -0.55 3.14
C ALA A 19 10.79 0.33 3.46
N ILE A 20 10.98 1.66 3.50
CA ILE A 20 9.90 2.62 3.72
C ILE A 20 9.68 3.41 2.43
N ASN A 21 8.47 3.34 1.88
CA ASN A 21 8.12 4.01 0.62
C ASN A 21 6.79 4.73 0.75
N ASN A 22 6.64 5.84 0.04
CA ASN A 22 5.34 6.50 -0.07
C ASN A 22 4.46 5.81 -1.11
N ALA A 23 3.15 6.01 -1.00
CA ALA A 23 2.18 5.63 -2.02
C ALA A 23 1.29 6.82 -2.36
N LEU A 24 0.62 6.77 -3.53
CA LEU A 24 -0.48 7.66 -3.91
C LEU A 24 -1.79 7.23 -3.27
N SER A 25 -2.11 5.94 -3.30
CA SER A 25 -3.36 5.40 -2.76
C SER A 25 -3.24 3.89 -2.49
N VAL A 26 -4.09 3.37 -1.60
CA VAL A 26 -4.21 1.93 -1.29
C VAL A 26 -5.67 1.53 -1.39
N ASP A 27 -5.98 0.45 -2.09
CA ASP A 27 -7.35 -0.09 -2.14
C ASP A 27 -7.64 -1.06 -0.99
N LEU A 28 -8.91 -1.37 -0.71
CA LEU A 28 -9.29 -2.26 0.40
C LEU A 28 -8.82 -3.71 0.25
N SER A 29 -8.36 -4.12 -0.93
CA SER A 29 -7.71 -5.42 -1.10
C SER A 29 -6.22 -5.42 -0.74
N GLY A 30 -5.65 -4.22 -0.57
CA GLY A 30 -4.24 -3.98 -0.28
C GLY A 30 -3.38 -3.79 -1.52
N GLN A 31 -3.96 -3.51 -2.70
CA GLN A 31 -3.17 -3.04 -3.83
C GLN A 31 -2.67 -1.63 -3.54
N ILE A 32 -1.46 -1.30 -3.96
CA ILE A 32 -0.83 0.00 -3.73
C ILE A 32 -0.45 0.59 -5.09
N THR A 33 -0.82 1.85 -5.30
CA THR A 33 -0.34 2.64 -6.44
C THR A 33 0.50 3.80 -5.94
N SER A 34 1.63 4.05 -6.61
CA SER A 34 2.55 5.16 -6.34
C SER A 34 2.76 6.06 -7.56
N GLU A 35 2.11 5.76 -8.68
CA GLU A 35 2.40 6.40 -9.96
C GLU A 35 1.19 7.00 -10.66
N SER A 36 -0.02 6.48 -10.45
CA SER A 36 -1.21 6.96 -11.16
C SER A 36 -2.47 6.93 -10.31
N ILE A 37 -3.47 7.71 -10.74
CA ILE A 37 -4.84 7.64 -10.23
C ILE A 37 -5.76 7.70 -11.45
N GLY A 38 -6.52 6.62 -11.68
CA GLY A 38 -7.14 6.36 -12.97
C GLY A 38 -6.08 6.30 -14.08
N GLY A 39 -6.45 6.68 -15.30
CA GLY A 39 -5.50 6.75 -16.42
C GLY A 39 -4.48 7.90 -16.37
N GLN A 40 -4.40 8.67 -15.28
CA GLN A 40 -3.49 9.81 -15.16
C GLN A 40 -2.23 9.46 -14.38
N LEU A 41 -1.07 9.52 -15.06
CA LEU A 41 0.24 9.42 -14.42
C LEU A 41 0.55 10.70 -13.61
N ARG A 42 1.01 10.51 -12.39
CA ARG A 42 1.36 11.56 -11.42
C ARG A 42 2.84 11.53 -11.03
N SER A 43 3.44 10.34 -11.05
CA SER A 43 4.82 10.08 -10.62
C SER A 43 5.31 8.76 -11.23
N THR A 44 6.54 8.37 -10.92
CA THR A 44 7.10 7.05 -11.25
C THR A 44 7.42 6.27 -9.96
N PRO A 45 7.43 4.93 -9.98
CA PRO A 45 7.80 4.12 -8.82
C PRO A 45 9.25 4.29 -8.34
N GLY A 46 10.16 4.63 -9.26
CA GLY A 46 11.61 4.64 -8.98
C GLY A 46 12.10 3.30 -8.41
N GLY A 47 12.95 3.35 -7.39
CA GLY A 47 13.49 2.17 -6.72
C GLY A 47 12.52 1.45 -5.77
N GLN A 48 11.27 1.90 -5.62
CA GLN A 48 10.32 1.33 -4.66
C GLN A 48 10.17 -0.19 -4.83
N ILE A 49 10.01 -0.66 -6.07
CA ILE A 49 9.78 -2.07 -6.38
C ILE A 49 10.94 -2.94 -5.85
N PRO A 50 12.20 -2.73 -6.25
CA PRO A 50 13.34 -3.46 -5.70
C PRO A 50 13.40 -3.52 -4.17
N PHE A 51 13.19 -2.39 -3.50
CA PHE A 51 13.27 -2.33 -2.04
C PHE A 51 12.11 -3.07 -1.35
N VAL A 52 10.88 -2.98 -1.88
CA VAL A 52 9.76 -3.76 -1.37
C VAL A 52 10.08 -5.26 -1.46
N PHE A 53 10.39 -5.76 -2.64
CA PHE A 53 10.64 -7.19 -2.84
C PHE A 53 11.90 -7.67 -2.09
N GLY A 54 12.99 -6.90 -2.10
CA GLY A 54 14.21 -7.23 -1.38
C GLY A 54 14.00 -7.29 0.14
N SER A 55 13.22 -6.36 0.71
CA SER A 55 12.88 -6.39 2.14
C SER A 55 12.00 -7.58 2.53
N LEU A 56 11.10 -8.03 1.65
CA LEU A 56 10.28 -9.22 1.90
C LEU A 56 11.09 -10.53 1.89
N LEU A 57 12.20 -10.55 1.13
CA LEU A 57 13.11 -11.69 1.05
C LEU A 57 14.17 -11.68 2.17
N SER A 58 14.39 -10.53 2.81
CA SER A 58 15.32 -10.38 3.94
C SER A 58 14.81 -11.12 5.18
N LYS A 59 15.72 -11.79 5.89
CA LYS A 59 15.41 -12.41 7.18
C LYS A 59 15.02 -11.34 8.20
N GLY A 60 13.76 -11.37 8.65
CA GLY A 60 13.22 -10.35 9.56
C GLY A 60 12.94 -9.00 8.89
N GLY A 61 13.00 -8.94 7.55
CA GLY A 61 12.74 -7.73 6.79
C GLY A 61 11.27 -7.31 6.79
N ARG A 62 11.05 -6.03 6.50
CA ARG A 62 9.72 -5.38 6.56
C ARG A 62 9.57 -4.40 5.41
N SER A 63 8.41 -4.44 4.75
CA SER A 63 8.04 -3.44 3.76
C SER A 63 6.94 -2.53 4.32
N ILE A 64 7.22 -1.24 4.38
CA ILE A 64 6.35 -0.23 4.98
C ILE A 64 5.96 0.78 3.92
N THR A 65 4.66 0.82 3.62
CA THR A 65 4.05 1.84 2.78
C THR A 65 3.47 2.94 3.66
N VAL A 66 3.84 4.20 3.40
CA VAL A 66 3.37 5.36 4.16
C VAL A 66 2.54 6.28 3.27
N LEU A 67 1.43 6.79 3.80
CA LEU A 67 0.64 7.82 3.15
C LEU A 67 -0.21 8.59 4.17
N PRO A 68 -0.37 9.91 4.04
CA PRO A 68 -1.51 10.62 4.62
C PRO A 68 -2.81 9.88 4.30
N SER A 69 -3.74 9.82 5.23
CA SER A 69 -5.03 9.14 5.04
C SER A 69 -5.94 9.88 4.05
N THR A 70 -5.68 11.17 3.80
CA THR A 70 -6.45 12.04 2.89
C THR A 70 -5.58 12.81 1.89
N ALA A 71 -6.23 13.34 0.87
CA ALA A 71 -5.71 14.25 -0.15
C ALA A 71 -6.62 15.48 -0.29
N LEU A 72 -6.19 16.46 -1.10
CA LEU A 72 -6.97 17.66 -1.44
C LEU A 72 -7.47 18.44 -0.20
N GLY A 73 -6.63 18.55 0.82
CA GLY A 73 -6.97 19.22 2.08
C GLY A 73 -8.06 18.52 2.88
N GLY A 74 -8.07 17.19 2.89
CA GLY A 74 -9.04 16.38 3.65
C GLY A 74 -10.27 15.94 2.85
N LYS A 75 -10.43 16.44 1.62
CA LYS A 75 -11.65 16.22 0.81
C LYS A 75 -11.74 14.85 0.14
N ALA A 76 -10.62 14.13 0.04
CA ALA A 76 -10.59 12.81 -0.61
C ALA A 76 -9.80 11.81 0.23
N SER A 77 -10.32 10.60 0.41
CA SER A 77 -9.59 9.51 1.05
C SER A 77 -8.50 8.96 0.14
N ARG A 78 -7.37 8.56 0.73
CA ARG A 78 -6.29 7.83 0.04
C ARG A 78 -6.28 6.34 0.35
N ILE A 79 -7.20 5.90 1.22
CA ILE A 79 -7.63 4.51 1.33
C ILE A 79 -8.97 4.43 0.62
N VAL A 80 -9.05 3.68 -0.47
CA VAL A 80 -10.22 3.67 -1.37
C VAL A 80 -10.84 2.28 -1.46
N PRO A 81 -12.14 2.14 -1.75
CA PRO A 81 -12.75 0.82 -1.93
C PRO A 81 -12.07 0.00 -3.03
N ARG A 82 -11.95 0.60 -4.22
CA ARG A 82 -11.26 0.09 -5.40
C ARG A 82 -10.55 1.24 -6.08
N PHE A 83 -9.51 0.94 -6.82
CA PHE A 83 -8.90 1.95 -7.67
C PHE A 83 -9.83 2.36 -8.82
N PRO A 84 -9.82 3.65 -9.21
CA PRO A 84 -10.45 4.09 -10.46
C PRO A 84 -9.89 3.32 -11.66
N GLU A 85 -10.71 3.12 -12.68
CA GLU A 85 -10.31 2.44 -13.91
C GLU A 85 -9.07 3.09 -14.55
N GLY A 86 -8.14 2.27 -15.01
CA GLY A 86 -6.87 2.70 -15.60
C GLY A 86 -5.75 2.97 -14.59
N THR A 87 -6.01 2.88 -13.27
CA THR A 87 -4.95 3.02 -12.25
C THR A 87 -3.95 1.88 -12.37
N VAL A 88 -2.67 2.22 -12.47
CA VAL A 88 -1.55 1.28 -12.46
C VAL A 88 -1.27 0.82 -11.04
N VAL A 89 -1.20 -0.49 -10.83
CA VAL A 89 -0.82 -1.10 -9.55
C VAL A 89 0.70 -1.20 -9.49
N THR A 90 1.31 -0.44 -8.58
CA THR A 90 2.76 -0.44 -8.38
C THR A 90 3.19 -1.64 -7.53
N ILE A 91 2.51 -1.90 -6.41
CA ILE A 91 2.74 -3.08 -5.56
C ILE A 91 1.47 -3.94 -5.54
N PRO A 92 1.53 -5.18 -6.07
CA PRO A 92 0.40 -6.10 -6.02
C PRO A 92 0.02 -6.44 -4.59
N ARG A 93 -1.28 -6.71 -4.35
CA ARG A 93 -1.80 -7.03 -3.00
C ARG A 93 -1.02 -8.14 -2.29
N GLY A 94 -0.54 -9.15 -3.01
CA GLY A 94 0.23 -10.26 -2.43
C GLY A 94 1.55 -9.83 -1.79
N CYS A 95 2.07 -8.66 -2.15
CA CYS A 95 3.35 -8.13 -1.70
C CYS A 95 3.19 -6.97 -0.71
N ALA A 96 1.96 -6.54 -0.42
CA ALA A 96 1.70 -5.50 0.58
C ALA A 96 1.87 -6.06 2.00
N ASP A 97 2.72 -5.41 2.81
CA ASP A 97 3.02 -5.80 4.18
C ASP A 97 2.45 -4.80 5.19
N TYR A 98 3.14 -3.70 5.51
CA TYR A 98 2.61 -2.64 6.38
C TYR A 98 2.11 -1.45 5.59
N VAL A 99 1.00 -0.87 6.01
CA VAL A 99 0.48 0.43 5.56
C VAL A 99 0.32 1.33 6.77
N VAL A 100 0.87 2.54 6.70
CA VAL A 100 0.90 3.50 7.81
C VAL A 100 0.31 4.82 7.39
N THR A 101 -0.59 5.34 8.22
CA THR A 101 -1.15 6.69 8.11
C THR A 101 -0.96 7.42 9.44
N GLU A 102 -1.39 8.69 9.50
CA GLU A 102 -1.47 9.45 10.75
C GLU A 102 -2.42 8.83 11.81
N PHE A 103 -3.23 7.83 11.44
CA PHE A 103 -4.16 7.13 12.35
C PHE A 103 -3.65 5.77 12.83
N GLY A 104 -2.48 5.31 12.39
CA GLY A 104 -1.86 4.09 12.89
C GLY A 104 -1.29 3.17 11.81
N ILE A 105 -1.20 1.88 12.14
CA ILE A 105 -0.54 0.86 11.34
C ILE A 105 -1.53 -0.25 10.99
N ALA A 106 -1.68 -0.53 9.70
CA ALA A 106 -2.41 -1.66 9.16
C ALA A 106 -1.40 -2.71 8.69
N ARG A 107 -1.48 -3.93 9.23
CA ARG A 107 -0.64 -5.06 8.78
C ARG A 107 -1.44 -5.94 7.83
N LEU A 108 -0.98 -6.17 6.61
CA LEU A 108 -1.73 -6.85 5.54
C LEU A 108 -1.17 -8.23 5.17
N TRP A 109 0.11 -8.47 5.48
CA TRP A 109 0.77 -9.72 5.17
C TRP A 109 0.02 -10.92 5.76
N ALA A 110 -0.16 -11.97 4.96
CA ALA A 110 -0.87 -13.20 5.32
C ALA A 110 -2.34 -13.03 5.77
N LYS A 111 -2.97 -11.86 5.55
CA LYS A 111 -4.39 -11.63 5.85
C LYS A 111 -5.26 -11.85 4.62
N THR A 112 -6.47 -12.36 4.85
CA THR A 112 -7.53 -12.43 3.84
C THR A 112 -7.94 -11.03 3.37
N VAL A 113 -8.57 -10.92 2.19
CA VAL A 113 -9.06 -9.62 1.68
C VAL A 113 -10.01 -8.92 2.68
N ARG A 114 -10.86 -9.68 3.38
CA ARG A 114 -11.76 -9.15 4.41
C ARG A 114 -11.01 -8.56 5.60
N GLN A 115 -10.00 -9.28 6.10
CA GLN A 115 -9.17 -8.81 7.20
C GLN A 115 -8.34 -7.58 6.78
N ARG A 116 -7.80 -7.56 5.55
CA ARG A 116 -7.08 -6.42 5.00
C ARG A 116 -7.95 -5.17 4.92
N ALA A 117 -9.19 -5.31 4.43
CA ALA A 117 -10.14 -4.21 4.39
C ALA A 117 -10.39 -3.64 5.80
N GLN A 118 -10.58 -4.50 6.82
CA GLN A 118 -10.76 -4.06 8.21
C GLN A 118 -9.56 -3.29 8.75
N GLU A 119 -8.34 -3.76 8.49
CA GLU A 119 -7.09 -3.10 8.88
C GLU A 119 -6.92 -1.75 8.19
N LEU A 120 -7.16 -1.68 6.88
CA LEU A 120 -7.05 -0.43 6.13
C LEU A 120 -8.09 0.60 6.57
N ILE A 121 -9.32 0.16 6.86
CA ILE A 121 -10.38 1.03 7.38
C ILE A 121 -10.01 1.57 8.77
N SER A 122 -9.33 0.79 9.61
CA SER A 122 -8.96 1.24 10.96
C SER A 122 -7.92 2.37 10.94
N VAL A 123 -7.11 2.46 9.88
CA VAL A 123 -6.12 3.52 9.66
C VAL A 123 -6.55 4.57 8.63
N ALA A 124 -7.78 4.50 8.11
CA ALA A 124 -8.35 5.57 7.28
C ALA A 124 -8.78 6.77 8.13
N HIS A 125 -8.92 7.95 7.50
CA HIS A 125 -9.49 9.12 8.16
C HIS A 125 -10.91 8.81 8.69
N PRO A 126 -11.25 9.19 9.94
CA PRO A 126 -12.54 8.90 10.56
C PRO A 126 -13.75 9.18 9.66
N ASP A 127 -13.75 10.32 8.96
CA ASP A 127 -14.83 10.77 8.08
C ASP A 127 -15.17 9.78 6.96
N PHE A 128 -14.18 9.03 6.44
CA PHE A 128 -14.39 8.09 5.34
C PHE A 128 -14.63 6.65 5.80
N ARG A 129 -14.45 6.34 7.10
CA ARG A 129 -14.55 4.94 7.59
C ARG A 129 -15.94 4.33 7.39
N SER A 130 -17.00 5.14 7.53
CA SER A 130 -18.38 4.67 7.34
C SER A 130 -18.63 4.22 5.91
N GLU A 131 -18.26 5.06 4.94
CA GLU A 131 -18.38 4.78 3.51
C GLU A 131 -17.54 3.56 3.11
N LEU A 132 -16.28 3.49 3.57
CA LEU A 132 -15.40 2.36 3.28
C LEU A 132 -15.95 1.03 3.83
N ARG A 133 -16.58 1.03 5.01
CA ARG A 133 -17.23 -0.17 5.56
C ARG A 133 -18.40 -0.62 4.70
N LYS A 134 -19.24 0.32 4.26
CA LYS A 134 -20.37 0.02 3.38
C LYS A 134 -19.88 -0.60 2.07
N ALA A 135 -18.90 0.02 1.42
CA ALA A 135 -18.32 -0.51 0.19
C ALA A 135 -17.65 -1.88 0.41
N ALA A 136 -16.97 -2.08 1.54
CA ALA A 136 -16.40 -3.38 1.89
C ALA A 136 -17.46 -4.48 2.06
N GLN A 137 -18.62 -4.15 2.65
CA GLN A 137 -19.75 -5.08 2.76
C GLN A 137 -20.25 -5.50 1.38
N GLU A 138 -20.57 -4.53 0.52
CA GLU A 138 -21.06 -4.78 -0.84
C GLU A 138 -20.07 -5.58 -1.70
N MET A 139 -18.77 -5.33 -1.53
CA MET A 139 -17.72 -5.95 -2.35
C MET A 139 -17.29 -7.34 -1.89
N LEU A 140 -17.30 -7.62 -0.58
CA LEU A 140 -16.60 -8.76 0.01
C LEU A 140 -17.54 -9.75 0.73
N TYR A 141 -18.81 -9.40 0.90
CA TYR A 141 -19.83 -10.20 1.58
C TYR A 141 -21.10 -10.28 0.70
N PRO A 142 -21.01 -10.94 -0.46
CA PRO A 142 -22.16 -11.14 -1.34
C PRO A 142 -23.21 -12.07 -0.72
#